data_AF-A0A443Q9T5-F1
#
_entry.id   AF-A0A443Q9T5-F1
#
_cell.length_a   1.000
_cell.length_b   1.000
_cell.length_c   1.000
_cell.angle_alpha   90.00
_cell.angle_beta   90.00
_cell.angle_gamma   90.00
#
_symmetry.space_group_name_H-M   'P 1'
#
loop_
_entity.id
_entity.type
_entity.pdbx_description
1 polymer ?
#
loop_
_entity_poly.entity_id
_entity_poly.type
_entity_poly.pdbx_seq_one_letter_code
_entity_poly.pdbx_strand_id
1 'polypeptide(L)'
;FISTDQLSRAGFYYTGIGDIVRCFACHGILYNWEVGDDPIMEHKKHFKHCKFIAKIENYDDVSDSSSSHATFGRDVTGVYKWQCEETIPLLADYD
;
A
#
# COMPACT_ATOMS: atom_id res chain seq x y z
N PHE A 1 -5.39 -4.95 -17.12
CA PHE A 1 -4.18 -4.22 -16.71
C PHE A 1 -4.10 -4.25 -15.20
N ILE A 2 -2.90 -4.43 -14.64
CA ILE A 2 -2.68 -4.44 -13.20
C ILE A 2 -2.75 -3.01 -12.68
N SER A 3 -3.54 -2.79 -11.64
CA SER A 3 -3.67 -1.46 -11.04
C SER A 3 -2.44 -1.10 -10.20
N THR A 4 -2.15 0.21 -10.14
CA THR A 4 -1.09 0.76 -9.28
C THR A 4 -1.30 0.39 -7.81
N ASP A 5 -2.56 0.36 -7.39
CA ASP A 5 -3.02 -0.01 -6.05
C ASP A 5 -2.65 -1.47 -5.72
N GLN A 6 -2.89 -2.42 -6.64
CA GLN A 6 -2.44 -3.82 -6.48
C GLN A 6 -0.92 -3.95 -6.39
N LEU A 7 -0.17 -3.25 -7.24
CA LEU A 7 1.30 -3.25 -7.20
C LEU A 7 1.82 -2.69 -5.87
N SER A 8 1.23 -1.58 -5.41
CA SER A 8 1.63 -0.93 -4.15
C SER A 8 1.38 -1.82 -2.93
N ARG A 9 0.26 -2.56 -2.89
CA ARG A 9 -0.02 -3.56 -1.85
C ARG A 9 1.00 -4.70 -1.83
N ALA A 10 1.48 -5.11 -3.00
CA ALA A 10 2.58 -6.06 -3.12
C ALA A 10 3.97 -5.45 -2.85
N GLY A 11 4.04 -4.16 -2.47
CA GLY A 11 5.28 -3.47 -2.13
C GLY A 11 6.10 -3.02 -3.33
N PHE A 12 5.48 -2.93 -4.50
CA PHE A 12 6.10 -2.48 -5.73
C PHE A 12 5.87 -1.01 -6.02
N TYR A 13 6.88 -0.37 -6.62
CA TYR A 13 6.77 0.96 -7.22
C TYR A 13 7.35 0.94 -8.64
N TYR A 14 6.83 1.79 -9.53
CA TYR A 14 7.34 1.90 -10.90
C TYR A 14 8.72 2.53 -10.92
N THR A 15 9.59 2.00 -11.78
CA THR A 15 10.93 2.55 -12.03
C THR A 15 10.93 3.72 -13.01
N GLY A 16 9.79 4.00 -13.65
CA GLY A 16 9.65 5.01 -14.70
C GLY A 16 9.98 4.51 -16.11
N ILE A 17 10.37 3.24 -16.26
CA ILE A 17 10.68 2.62 -17.55
C ILE A 17 9.70 1.48 -17.80
N GLY A 18 8.82 1.64 -18.81
CA GLY A 18 7.84 0.62 -19.19
C GLY A 18 6.94 0.18 -18.03
N ASP A 19 6.75 -1.13 -17.90
CA ASP A 19 6.02 -1.78 -16.81
C ASP A 19 6.94 -2.31 -15.70
N ILE A 20 8.21 -1.89 -15.71
CA ILE A 20 9.21 -2.38 -14.76
C ILE A 20 8.93 -1.77 -13.39
N VAL A 21 8.72 -2.66 -12.42
CA VAL A 21 8.52 -2.29 -11.01
C VAL A 21 9.61 -2.86 -10.13
N ARG A 22 9.85 -2.21 -8.99
CA ARG A 22 10.83 -2.61 -7.99
C ARG A 22 10.20 -2.68 -6.61
N CYS A 23 10.57 -3.70 -5.84
CA CYS A 23 10.14 -3.78 -4.45
C CYS A 23 10.94 -2.82 -3.57
N PHE A 24 10.29 -2.10 -2.66
CA PHE A 24 10.98 -1.22 -1.72
C PHE A 24 11.81 -1.98 -0.67
N ALA A 25 11.44 -3.23 -0.36
CA ALA A 25 12.02 -4.01 0.75
C ALA A 25 13.13 -4.97 0.31
N CYS A 26 12.89 -5.77 -0.73
CA CYS A 26 13.89 -6.72 -1.24
C CYS A 26 14.66 -6.21 -2.47
N HIS A 27 14.25 -5.06 -3.02
CA HIS A 27 14.78 -4.48 -4.26
C HIS A 27 14.67 -5.38 -5.50
N GLY A 28 13.90 -6.46 -5.42
CA GLY A 28 13.55 -7.33 -6.54
C GLY A 28 12.78 -6.57 -7.62
N ILE A 29 13.06 -6.92 -8.88
CA ILE A 29 12.50 -6.25 -10.07
C ILE A 29 11.63 -7.25 -10.83
N LEU A 30 10.42 -6.82 -11.21
CA LEU A 30 9.51 -7.56 -12.09
C LEU A 30 9.09 -6.67 -13.27
N TYR A 31 8.81 -7.29 -14.40
CA TYR A 31 8.44 -6.67 -15.66
C TYR A 31 7.76 -7.72 -16.56
N ASN A 32 7.24 -7.31 -17.72
CA ASN A 32 6.41 -8.12 -18.62
C ASN A 32 5.14 -8.64 -17.93
N TRP A 33 4.41 -7.73 -17.28
CA TRP A 33 3.15 -8.05 -16.61
C TRP A 33 2.05 -8.40 -17.60
N GLU A 34 1.40 -9.54 -17.38
CA GLU A 34 0.30 -10.04 -18.19
C GLU A 34 -1.07 -9.77 -17.56
N VAL A 35 -2.12 -9.87 -18.38
CA VAL A 35 -3.49 -9.76 -17.87
C VAL A 35 -3.81 -11.01 -17.04
N GLY A 36 -4.07 -10.80 -15.76
CA GLY A 36 -4.40 -11.88 -14.82
C GLY A 36 -3.31 -12.16 -13.80
N ASP A 37 -2.12 -11.57 -13.97
CA ASP A 37 -1.06 -11.66 -12.97
C ASP A 37 -1.49 -11.02 -11.65
N ASP A 38 -1.17 -11.70 -10.56
CA ASP A 38 -1.34 -11.20 -9.20
C ASP A 38 0.03 -10.73 -8.67
N PRO A 39 0.21 -9.43 -8.38
CA PRO A 39 1.49 -8.91 -7.91
C PRO A 39 2.00 -9.54 -6.60
N ILE A 40 1.11 -9.91 -5.68
CA ILE A 40 1.49 -10.56 -4.42
C ILE A 40 2.01 -11.96 -4.72
N MET A 41 1.31 -12.72 -5.57
CA MET A 41 1.72 -14.07 -5.96
C MET A 41 3.03 -14.08 -6.73
N GLU A 42 3.19 -13.18 -7.71
CA GLU A 42 4.43 -13.06 -8.48
C GLU A 42 5.61 -12.62 -7.58
N HIS A 43 5.38 -11.71 -6.62
CA HIS A 43 6.39 -11.36 -5.63
C HIS A 43 6.83 -12.58 -4.80
N LYS A 44 5.89 -13.36 -4.28
CA LYS A 44 6.19 -14.58 -3.50
C LYS A 44 6.97 -15.60 -4.32
N LYS A 45 6.53 -15.84 -5.56
CA LYS A 45 7.12 -16.81 -6.49
C LYS A 45 8.56 -16.47 -6.81
N HIS A 46 8.85 -15.20 -7.12
CA HIS A 46 10.17 -14.75 -7.56
C HIS A 46 11.12 -14.34 -6.41
N PHE A 47 10.59 -13.84 -5.29
CA PHE A 47 11.40 -13.32 -4.17
C PHE A 47 10.95 -13.87 -2.81
N LYS A 48 11.04 -15.19 -2.64
CA LYS A 48 10.66 -15.93 -1.42
C LYS A 48 11.31 -15.44 -0.12
N HIS A 49 12.47 -14.78 -0.20
CA HIS A 49 13.21 -14.26 0.97
C HIS A 49 12.89 -12.79 1.30
N CYS A 50 11.93 -12.17 0.61
CA CYS A 50 11.53 -10.81 0.92
C CYS A 50 10.78 -10.76 2.27
N LYS A 51 11.36 -10.04 3.25
CA LYS A 51 10.77 -9.88 4.59
C LYS A 51 9.42 -9.16 4.60
N PHE A 52 9.12 -8.39 3.56
CA PHE A 52 7.83 -7.71 3.42
C PHE A 52 6.75 -8.68 2.96
N ILE A 53 6.97 -9.39 1.84
CA ILE A 53 5.96 -10.30 1.28
C ILE A 53 5.68 -11.49 2.21
N ALA A 54 6.70 -11.97 2.92
CA ALA A 54 6.55 -13.03 3.93
C ALA A 54 5.60 -12.63 5.09
N LYS A 55 5.44 -11.33 5.37
CA LYS A 55 4.51 -10.84 6.39
C LYS A 55 3.08 -10.73 5.88
N ILE A 56 2.90 -10.50 4.57
CA ILE A 56 1.58 -10.36 3.95
C ILE A 56 0.81 -11.69 3.96
N GLU A 57 1.50 -12.83 3.95
CA GLU A 57 0.87 -14.17 3.98
C GLU A 57 -0.03 -14.45 5.20
N ASN A 58 0.03 -13.60 6.24
CA ASN A 58 -0.77 -13.77 7.45
C ASN A 58 -2.03 -12.89 7.49
N TYR A 59 -2.35 -12.14 6.43
CA TYR A 59 -3.42 -11.13 6.43
C TYR A 59 -4.55 -11.37 5.41
N ASP A 60 -4.61 -12.56 4.80
CA ASP A 60 -5.62 -12.89 3.77
C ASP A 60 -7.05 -13.16 4.33
N ASP A 61 -7.33 -12.84 5.60
CA ASP A 61 -8.71 -12.79 6.11
C ASP A 61 -8.90 -11.61 7.06
N VAL A 62 -9.20 -10.45 6.50
CA VAL A 62 -9.92 -9.40 7.23
C VAL A 62 -11.09 -8.95 6.37
N SER A 63 -12.11 -9.81 6.33
CA SER A 63 -13.47 -9.35 6.08
C SER A 63 -13.85 -8.39 7.21
N ASP A 64 -13.97 -7.11 6.86
CA ASP A 64 -14.45 -6.04 7.73
C ASP A 64 -15.81 -6.43 8.32
N SER A 65 -15.78 -6.86 9.59
CA SER A 65 -16.95 -7.01 10.44
C SER A 65 -16.74 -6.08 11.63
N SER A 66 -17.17 -4.83 11.44
CA SER A 66 -17.21 -3.75 12.40
C SER A 66 -17.44 -4.19 13.85
N SER A 67 -16.41 -3.99 14.69
CA SER A 67 -16.51 -3.88 16.15
C SER A 67 -15.49 -2.83 16.61
N SER A 68 -15.94 -1.58 16.62
CA SER A 68 -15.45 -0.44 17.39
C SER A 68 -14.20 -0.67 18.25
N HIS A 69 -13.02 -0.41 17.69
CA HIS A 69 -11.96 0.36 18.35
C HIS A 69 -11.02 0.80 17.24
N ALA A 70 -10.91 2.10 17.01
CA ALA A 70 -10.01 2.67 16.03
C ALA A 70 -8.55 2.27 16.35
N THR A 71 -8.09 1.14 15.83
CA THR A 71 -6.66 0.88 15.71
C THR A 71 -6.16 1.70 14.55
N PHE A 72 -5.80 2.95 14.87
CA PHE A 72 -4.91 3.80 14.10
C PHE A 72 -3.92 2.94 13.30
N GLY A 73 -3.89 3.14 11.98
CA GLY A 73 -2.89 2.54 11.11
C GLY A 73 -1.50 2.83 11.71
N ARG A 74 -0.77 1.77 12.07
CA ARG A 74 0.62 1.89 12.52
C ARG A 74 1.52 2.12 11.30
N ASP A 75 1.49 3.33 10.76
CA ASP A 75 2.56 4.24 11.14
C ASP A 75 3.94 3.64 11.50
N VAL A 76 4.90 3.43 10.58
CA VAL A 76 6.28 2.97 10.95
C VAL A 76 7.09 4.03 11.71
N THR A 77 6.49 5.17 12.04
CA THR A 77 7.16 6.36 12.55
C THR A 77 6.50 6.94 13.81
N GLY A 78 5.49 6.27 14.35
CA GLY A 78 4.79 6.70 15.56
C GLY A 78 3.62 7.65 15.25
N VAL A 79 2.68 7.76 16.18
CA VAL A 79 1.39 8.46 15.99
C VAL A 79 1.61 9.91 15.56
N TYR A 80 1.56 10.17 14.25
CA TYR A 80 1.30 11.51 13.79
C TYR A 80 -0.18 11.78 14.01
N LYS A 81 -0.47 12.58 15.03
CA LYS A 81 -1.80 13.13 15.25
C LYS A 81 -2.06 14.13 14.12
N TRP A 82 -2.51 13.66 12.96
CA TRP A 82 -3.10 14.50 11.93
C TRP A 82 -4.41 15.04 12.50
N GLN A 83 -4.37 16.22 13.11
CA GLN A 83 -5.57 17.00 13.29
C GLN A 83 -5.95 17.51 11.90
N CYS A 84 -6.90 16.84 11.27
CA CYS A 84 -7.71 17.45 10.24
C CYS A 84 -8.32 18.69 10.88
N GLU A 85 -7.82 19.88 10.54
CA GLU A 85 -8.47 21.12 10.95
C GLU A 85 -9.87 21.11 10.34
N GLU A 86 -10.85 20.78 11.18
CA GLU A 86 -12.25 21.01 10.89
C GLU A 86 -12.44 22.53 10.75
N THR A 87 -13.01 22.91 9.60
CA THR A 87 -13.55 24.21 9.25
C THR A 87 -12.57 25.38 9.08
N ILE A 88 -12.24 25.66 7.82
CA ILE A 88 -11.99 27.02 7.33
C ILE A 88 -13.28 27.82 7.60
N PRO A 89 -13.30 28.84 8.47
CA PRO A 89 -14.45 29.73 8.54
C PRO A 89 -14.45 30.58 7.27
N LEU A 90 -15.49 30.36 6.47
CA LEU A 90 -15.88 31.22 5.35
C LEU A 90 -16.04 32.68 5.83
N LEU A 91 -15.63 33.59 4.96
CA LEU A 91 -15.85 35.05 5.01
C LEU A 91 -17.24 35.47 5.55
N ALA A 92 -17.25 36.26 6.64
CA ALA A 92 -18.25 37.25 7.06
C ALA A 92 -17.69 37.88 8.36
N ASP A 93 -17.54 39.19 8.59
CA ASP A 93 -18.32 40.35 8.17
C ASP A 93 -17.43 41.62 8.07
N TYR A 94 -17.83 42.53 7.18
CA TYR A 94 -17.64 44.00 7.28
C TYR A 94 -18.17 44.46 8.67
N ASP A 95 -17.55 45.34 9.45
CA ASP A 95 -17.20 46.76 9.25
C ASP A 95 -16.24 47.18 10.40
#